data_AF-B4D0H1-F1
#
_entry.id   AF-B4D0H1-F1
#
_cell.length_a   1.000
_cell.length_b   1.000
_cell.length_c   1.000
_cell.angle_alpha   90.00
_cell.angle_beta   90.00
_cell.angle_gamma   90.00
#
_symmetry.space_group_name_H-M   'P 1'
#
loop_
_entity.id
_entity.type
_entity.pdbx_description
1 polymer ?
#
loop_
_entity_poly.entity_id
_entity_poly.type
_entity_poly.pdbx_seq_one_letter_code
_entity_poly.pdbx_strand_id
1 'polypeptide(L)'
;MKPRPFLRPYALLVLAWLAFAAYVWWSSAHLPARVATHFGANGLPNGWLTPGGYLCFMLIFGTVVPAFVLGNFAFIRRLNGWGLNIPHKDYWLAPERREETFDYVQSRGFWLAALLLALLTIVNGSIVAANARTPVALQPAFFIGLGAFLIAVLVWGITFTRHFRKTA
;
A
#
# COMPACT_ATOMS: atom_id res chain seq x y z
N MET A 1 5.36 -24.74 -20.52
CA MET A 1 5.23 -23.29 -20.24
C MET A 1 6.00 -22.96 -18.98
N LYS A 2 6.96 -22.03 -19.02
CA LYS A 2 7.62 -21.56 -17.77
C LYS A 2 6.54 -20.92 -16.88
N PRO A 3 6.47 -21.26 -15.57
CA PRO A 3 5.50 -20.64 -14.68
C PRO A 3 5.71 -19.12 -14.67
N ARG A 4 4.62 -18.35 -14.76
CA ARG A 4 4.69 -16.88 -14.66
C ARG A 4 5.22 -16.53 -13.25
N PRO A 5 6.40 -15.90 -13.12
CA PRO A 5 7.06 -15.72 -11.83
C PRO A 5 6.22 -14.93 -10.82
N PHE A 6 5.20 -14.20 -11.29
CA PHE A 6 4.35 -13.35 -10.47
C PHE A 6 2.95 -13.90 -10.17
N LEU A 7 2.56 -15.09 -10.63
CA LEU A 7 1.19 -15.58 -10.42
C LEU A 7 0.82 -15.70 -8.93
N ARG A 8 1.75 -16.21 -8.11
CA ARG A 8 1.57 -16.35 -6.65
C ARG A 8 1.45 -15.00 -5.93
N PRO A 9 2.39 -14.04 -6.08
CA PRO A 9 2.25 -12.74 -5.42
C PRO A 9 1.02 -11.96 -5.89
N TYR A 10 0.64 -12.06 -7.17
CA TYR A 10 -0.64 -11.49 -7.63
C TYR A 10 -1.84 -12.13 -6.93
N ALA A 11 -1.92 -13.46 -6.87
CA ALA A 11 -3.02 -14.13 -6.21
C ALA A 11 -3.12 -13.75 -4.72
N LEU A 12 -1.99 -13.68 -4.02
CA LEU A 12 -1.95 -13.25 -2.62
C LEU A 12 -2.40 -11.79 -2.44
N LEU A 13 -1.97 -10.89 -3.33
CA LEU A 13 -2.39 -9.50 -3.26
C LEU A 13 -3.88 -9.34 -3.58
N VAL A 14 -4.41 -10.09 -4.55
CA VAL A 14 -5.85 -10.11 -4.86
C VAL A 14 -6.63 -10.64 -3.67
N LEU A 15 -6.19 -11.72 -3.02
CA LEU A 15 -6.82 -12.24 -1.81
C LEU A 15 -6.78 -11.21 -0.67
N ALA A 16 -5.64 -10.53 -0.46
CA ALA A 16 -5.53 -9.46 0.52
C ALA A 16 -6.47 -8.29 0.20
N TRP A 17 -6.61 -7.93 -1.08
CA TRP A 17 -7.53 -6.88 -1.52
C TRP A 17 -8.99 -7.29 -1.32
N LEU A 18 -9.35 -8.54 -1.62
CA LEU A 18 -10.70 -9.06 -1.36
C LEU A 18 -11.03 -9.03 0.14
N ALA A 19 -10.07 -9.44 0.98
CA ALA A 19 -10.22 -9.36 2.44
C ALA A 19 -10.38 -7.91 2.91
N PHE A 20 -9.57 -6.97 2.39
CA PHE A 20 -9.72 -5.55 2.65
C PHE A 20 -11.09 -5.02 2.21
N ALA A 21 -11.53 -5.31 0.98
CA ALA A 21 -12.80 -4.84 0.45
C ALA A 21 -13.99 -5.39 1.25
N ALA A 22 -13.96 -6.67 1.61
CA ALA A 22 -14.95 -7.29 2.48
C ALA A 22 -14.97 -6.64 3.87
N TYR A 23 -13.79 -6.36 4.44
CA TYR A 23 -13.68 -5.69 5.73
C TYR A 23 -14.26 -4.28 5.69
N VAL A 24 -13.89 -3.47 4.70
CA VAL A 24 -14.41 -2.10 4.53
C VAL A 24 -15.92 -2.12 4.31
N TRP A 25 -16.43 -2.99 3.44
CA TRP A 25 -17.86 -3.15 3.18
C TRP A 25 -18.63 -3.46 4.46
N TRP A 26 -18.21 -4.52 5.16
CA TRP A 26 -18.85 -4.96 6.40
C TRP A 26 -18.78 -3.90 7.50
N SER A 27 -17.62 -3.26 7.68
CA SER A 27 -17.47 -2.25 8.74
C SER A 27 -18.26 -0.99 8.43
N SER A 28 -18.37 -0.60 7.15
CA SER A 28 -19.09 0.60 6.74
C SER A 28 -20.60 0.52 6.97
N ALA A 29 -21.16 -0.69 6.95
CA ALA A 29 -22.58 -0.92 7.24
C ALA A 29 -22.99 -0.56 8.68
N HIS A 30 -22.03 -0.49 9.61
CA HIS A 30 -22.25 -0.22 11.03
C HIS A 30 -21.84 1.20 11.44
N LEU A 31 -21.41 2.04 10.49
CA LEU A 31 -20.97 3.40 10.77
C LEU A 31 -22.15 4.36 10.98
N PRO A 32 -22.00 5.40 11.81
CA PRO A 32 -23.03 6.41 11.99
C PRO A 32 -23.29 7.19 10.70
N ALA A 33 -24.47 7.83 10.59
CA ALA A 33 -24.86 8.62 9.42
C ALA A 33 -23.84 9.72 9.05
N ARG A 34 -23.08 10.20 10.04
CA ARG A 34 -21.97 11.14 9.87
C ARG A 34 -20.69 10.51 10.39
N VAL A 35 -19.80 10.12 9.49
CA VAL A 35 -18.54 9.43 9.82
C VAL A 35 -17.42 10.45 9.91
N ALA A 36 -16.76 10.54 11.05
CA ALA A 36 -15.50 11.26 11.16
C ALA A 36 -14.40 10.50 10.41
N THR A 37 -13.83 11.12 9.38
CA THR A 37 -12.83 10.49 8.49
C THR A 37 -11.51 11.23 8.48
N HIS A 38 -11.49 12.48 8.96
CA HIS A 38 -10.28 13.27 9.11
C HIS A 38 -10.23 13.88 10.52
N PHE A 39 -9.04 13.82 11.12
CA PHE A 39 -8.78 14.24 12.48
C PHE A 39 -7.66 15.28 12.48
N GLY A 40 -7.81 16.33 13.29
CA GLY A 40 -6.77 17.33 13.51
C GLY A 40 -5.63 16.77 14.36
N ALA A 41 -4.55 17.56 14.51
CA ALA A 41 -3.40 17.20 15.34
C ALA A 41 -3.76 16.97 16.83
N ASN A 42 -4.88 17.54 17.29
CA ASN A 42 -5.44 17.33 18.62
C ASN A 42 -6.27 16.03 18.75
N GLY A 43 -6.35 15.20 17.69
CA GLY A 43 -7.12 13.96 17.68
C GLY A 43 -8.63 14.14 17.57
N LEU A 44 -9.11 15.39 17.40
CA LEU A 44 -10.53 15.71 17.24
C LEU A 44 -10.93 15.67 15.75
N PRO A 45 -12.15 15.22 15.43
CA PRO A 45 -12.62 15.18 14.06
C PRO A 45 -12.81 16.60 13.50
N ASN A 46 -12.29 16.83 12.29
CA ASN A 46 -12.47 18.08 11.56
C ASN A 46 -12.86 17.87 10.08
N GLY A 47 -13.07 16.62 9.66
CA GLY A 47 -13.62 16.27 8.35
C GLY A 47 -14.49 15.02 8.43
N TRP A 48 -15.55 15.00 7.64
CA TRP A 48 -16.57 13.96 7.68
C TRP A 48 -16.99 13.51 6.29
N LEU A 49 -17.47 12.26 6.20
CA LEU A 49 -18.14 11.71 5.04
C LEU A 49 -19.45 11.02 5.46
N THR A 50 -20.30 10.73 4.48
CA THR A 50 -21.37 9.75 4.64
C THR A 50 -20.79 8.33 4.65
N PRO A 51 -21.48 7.31 5.20
CA PRO A 51 -21.02 5.92 5.13
C PRO A 51 -20.75 5.45 3.70
N GLY A 52 -21.62 5.79 2.75
CA GLY A 52 -21.42 5.46 1.34
C GLY A 52 -20.23 6.20 0.71
N GLY A 53 -20.04 7.48 1.04
CA GLY A 53 -18.87 8.25 0.60
C GLY A 53 -17.56 7.68 1.15
N TYR A 54 -17.55 7.29 2.42
CA TYR A 54 -16.41 6.64 3.06
C TYR A 54 -16.07 5.27 2.44
N LEU A 55 -17.08 4.43 2.23
CA LEU A 55 -16.93 3.14 1.56
C LEU A 55 -16.32 3.30 0.16
N CYS A 56 -16.89 4.18 -0.67
CA CYS A 56 -16.36 4.46 -2.01
C CYS A 56 -14.92 4.98 -1.94
N PHE A 57 -14.64 5.92 -1.03
CA PHE A 57 -13.30 6.47 -0.85
C PHE A 57 -12.28 5.37 -0.53
N MET A 58 -12.58 4.51 0.45
CA MET A 58 -11.68 3.44 0.86
C MET A 58 -11.46 2.40 -0.23
N LEU A 59 -12.50 1.99 -0.96
CA LEU A 59 -12.37 1.04 -2.07
C LEU A 59 -11.57 1.62 -3.24
N ILE A 60 -11.81 2.91 -3.58
CA ILE A 60 -11.06 3.59 -4.64
C ILE A 60 -9.57 3.66 -4.26
N PHE A 61 -9.24 4.19 -3.08
CA PHE A 61 -7.84 4.32 -2.66
C PHE A 61 -7.16 2.95 -2.47
N GLY A 62 -7.86 1.99 -1.87
CA GLY A 62 -7.38 0.61 -1.69
C GLY A 62 -7.14 -0.15 -2.99
N THR A 63 -7.72 0.30 -4.10
CA THR A 63 -7.50 -0.28 -5.43
C THR A 63 -6.48 0.51 -6.22
N VAL A 64 -6.69 1.82 -6.35
CA VAL A 64 -5.91 2.70 -7.23
C VAL A 64 -4.47 2.82 -6.75
N VAL A 65 -4.23 2.96 -5.43
CA VAL A 65 -2.86 3.16 -4.92
C VAL A 65 -1.98 1.91 -5.14
N PRO A 66 -2.39 0.70 -4.74
CA PRO A 66 -1.61 -0.52 -5.05
C PRO A 66 -1.47 -0.77 -6.56
N ALA A 67 -2.53 -0.56 -7.34
CA ALA A 67 -2.50 -0.73 -8.79
C ALA A 67 -1.53 0.26 -9.46
N PHE A 68 -1.49 1.51 -9.00
CA PHE A 68 -0.58 2.53 -9.48
C PHE A 68 0.88 2.12 -9.23
N VAL A 69 1.22 1.63 -8.04
CA VAL A 69 2.58 1.15 -7.72
C VAL A 69 3.00 0.02 -8.67
N LEU A 70 2.16 -1.00 -8.83
CA LEU A 70 2.46 -2.13 -9.71
C LEU A 70 2.55 -1.70 -11.18
N GLY A 71 1.63 -0.84 -11.62
CA GLY A 71 1.59 -0.29 -12.96
C GLY A 71 2.82 0.55 -13.27
N ASN A 72 3.32 1.32 -12.30
CA ASN A 72 4.52 2.14 -12.46
C ASN A 72 5.76 1.27 -12.71
N PHE A 73 5.97 0.20 -11.94
CA PHE A 73 7.10 -0.71 -12.17
C PHE A 73 6.98 -1.49 -13.48
N ALA A 74 5.78 -1.93 -13.84
CA ALA A 74 5.54 -2.55 -15.15
C ALA A 74 5.80 -1.58 -16.32
N PHE A 75 5.46 -0.30 -16.13
CA PHE A 75 5.70 0.76 -17.12
C PHE A 75 7.19 1.10 -17.25
N ILE A 76 7.92 1.22 -16.14
CA ILE A 76 9.38 1.41 -16.13
C ILE A 76 10.08 0.30 -16.93
N ARG A 77 9.65 -0.96 -16.77
CA ARG A 77 10.16 -2.08 -17.56
C ARG A 77 9.92 -1.88 -19.07
N ARG A 78 8.73 -1.44 -19.47
CA ARG A 78 8.41 -1.15 -20.89
C ARG A 78 9.24 0.00 -21.46
N LEU A 79 9.66 0.94 -20.63
CA LEU A 79 10.53 2.04 -21.02
C LEU A 79 12.02 1.72 -20.86
N ASN A 80 12.40 0.43 -20.82
CA ASN A 80 13.79 -0.02 -20.67
C ASN A 80 14.51 0.60 -19.45
N GLY A 81 13.78 0.81 -18.35
CA GLY A 81 14.35 1.36 -17.12
C GLY A 81 14.45 2.88 -17.09
N TRP A 82 13.88 3.60 -18.06
CA TRP A 82 13.72 5.05 -17.96
C TRP A 82 12.84 5.40 -16.73
N GLY A 83 13.28 6.36 -15.93
CA GLY A 83 12.67 6.69 -14.64
C GLY A 83 13.07 5.80 -13.45
N LEU A 84 13.75 4.65 -13.69
CA LEU A 84 14.30 3.84 -12.60
C LEU A 84 15.51 4.56 -11.97
N ASN A 85 15.38 4.91 -10.69
CA ASN A 85 16.45 5.51 -9.89
C ASN A 85 17.07 4.45 -8.98
N ILE A 86 18.16 3.83 -9.44
CA ILE A 86 18.93 2.82 -8.69
C ILE A 86 20.44 3.11 -8.77
N PRO A 87 21.23 2.79 -7.73
CA PRO A 87 22.69 2.80 -7.79
C PRO A 87 23.23 1.95 -8.93
N HIS A 88 24.33 2.36 -9.57
CA HIS A 88 25.02 1.62 -10.62
C HIS A 88 24.09 1.15 -11.76
N LYS A 89 23.18 2.03 -12.19
CA LYS A 89 22.11 1.70 -13.13
C LYS A 89 22.58 0.99 -14.41
N ASP A 90 23.70 1.43 -15.01
CA ASP A 90 24.23 0.84 -16.24
C ASP A 90 24.66 -0.62 -16.04
N TYR A 91 25.23 -0.94 -14.86
CA TYR A 91 25.55 -2.31 -14.50
C TYR A 91 24.28 -3.17 -14.42
N TRP A 92 23.23 -2.70 -13.72
CA TRP A 92 22.01 -3.47 -13.51
C TRP A 92 21.11 -3.58 -14.74
N LEU A 93 21.19 -2.62 -15.66
CA LEU A 93 20.41 -2.61 -16.91
C LEU A 93 21.19 -3.12 -18.13
N ALA A 94 22.39 -3.65 -17.92
CA ALA A 94 23.14 -4.40 -18.93
C ALA A 94 22.30 -5.57 -19.47
N PRO A 95 22.39 -5.91 -20.77
CA PRO A 95 21.52 -6.91 -21.41
C PRO A 95 21.43 -8.24 -20.67
N GLU A 96 22.52 -8.66 -20.02
CA GLU A 96 22.64 -9.96 -19.33
C GLU A 96 21.85 -10.01 -18.02
N ARG A 97 21.66 -8.87 -17.34
CA ARG A 97 21.02 -8.77 -16.01
C ARG A 97 19.67 -8.06 -16.04
N ARG A 98 19.35 -7.34 -17.12
CA ARG A 98 18.19 -6.45 -17.21
C ARG A 98 16.87 -7.13 -16.82
N GLU A 99 16.65 -8.34 -17.34
CA GLU A 99 15.43 -9.11 -17.07
C GLU A 99 15.29 -9.46 -15.59
N GLU A 100 16.37 -9.94 -14.97
CA GLU A 100 16.42 -10.23 -13.54
C GLU A 100 16.22 -8.98 -12.68
N THR A 101 16.85 -7.86 -13.06
CA THR A 101 16.67 -6.56 -12.42
C THR A 101 15.22 -6.14 -12.42
N PHE A 102 14.53 -6.22 -13.57
CA PHE A 102 13.12 -5.86 -13.65
C PHE A 102 12.23 -6.82 -12.85
N ASP A 103 12.54 -8.11 -12.84
CA ASP A 103 11.78 -9.07 -12.04
C ASP A 103 11.93 -8.80 -10.53
N TYR A 104 13.13 -8.44 -10.09
CA TYR A 104 13.38 -8.00 -8.71
C TYR A 104 12.62 -6.72 -8.35
N VAL A 105 12.68 -5.69 -9.21
CA VAL A 105 11.96 -4.43 -9.01
C VAL A 105 10.45 -4.67 -8.95
N GLN A 106 9.90 -5.49 -9.86
CA GLN A 106 8.48 -5.84 -9.86
C GLN A 106 8.09 -6.61 -8.60
N SER A 107 8.92 -7.56 -8.15
CA SER A 107 8.74 -8.28 -6.88
C SER A 107 8.67 -7.32 -5.70
N ARG A 108 9.56 -6.32 -5.65
CA ARG A 108 9.57 -5.27 -4.62
C ARG A 108 8.34 -4.37 -4.70
N GLY A 109 7.81 -4.15 -5.90
CA GLY A 109 6.52 -3.50 -6.11
C GLY A 109 5.35 -4.19 -5.42
N PHE A 110 5.28 -5.53 -5.43
CA PHE A 110 4.23 -6.27 -4.70
C PHE A 110 4.31 -6.05 -3.20
N TRP A 111 5.51 -6.04 -2.63
CA TRP A 111 5.70 -5.75 -1.21
C TRP A 111 5.20 -4.35 -0.86
N LEU A 112 5.56 -3.34 -1.65
CA LEU A 112 5.10 -1.97 -1.42
C LEU A 112 3.58 -1.84 -1.57
N ALA A 113 2.99 -2.46 -2.59
CA ALA A 113 1.54 -2.53 -2.79
C ALA A 113 0.82 -3.18 -1.60
N ALA A 114 1.35 -4.28 -1.07
CA ALA A 114 0.82 -4.96 0.11
C ALA A 114 0.94 -4.10 1.38
N LEU A 115 2.07 -3.40 1.58
CA LEU A 115 2.25 -2.48 2.70
C LEU A 115 1.25 -1.32 2.66
N LEU A 116 0.99 -0.76 1.49
CA LEU A 116 0.00 0.32 1.30
C LEU A 116 -1.42 -0.17 1.58
N LEU A 117 -1.77 -1.37 1.13
CA LEU A 117 -3.06 -1.99 1.43
C LEU A 117 -3.21 -2.29 2.93
N ALA A 118 -2.13 -2.72 3.59
CA ALA A 118 -2.11 -2.92 5.04
C ALA A 118 -2.31 -1.59 5.79
N LEU A 119 -1.67 -0.50 5.36
CA LEU A 119 -1.91 0.83 5.92
C LEU A 119 -3.39 1.23 5.80
N LEU A 120 -3.99 1.07 4.63
CA LEU A 120 -5.41 1.39 4.44
C LEU A 120 -6.33 0.51 5.29
N THR A 121 -5.95 -0.74 5.54
CA THR A 121 -6.65 -1.63 6.48
C THR A 121 -6.56 -1.10 7.92
N ILE A 122 -5.38 -0.66 8.35
CA ILE A 122 -5.14 -0.03 9.67
C ILE A 122 -5.95 1.26 9.80
N VAL A 123 -5.96 2.09 8.75
CA VAL A 123 -6.76 3.33 8.72
C VAL A 123 -8.24 2.98 8.85
N ASN A 124 -8.75 2.02 8.07
CA ASN A 124 -10.16 1.62 8.15
C ASN A 124 -10.56 1.19 9.57
N GLY A 125 -9.76 0.32 10.19
CA GLY A 125 -10.01 -0.11 11.57
C GLY A 125 -9.93 1.03 12.57
N SER A 126 -9.03 2.00 12.37
CA SER A 126 -8.91 3.18 13.23
C SER A 126 -10.10 4.11 13.10
N ILE A 127 -10.64 4.31 11.89
CA ILE A 127 -11.87 5.09 11.65
C ILE A 127 -13.06 4.44 12.33
N VAL A 128 -13.25 3.13 12.15
CA VAL A 128 -14.34 2.37 12.77
C VAL A 128 -14.25 2.48 14.30
N ALA A 129 -13.06 2.25 14.86
CA ALA A 129 -12.84 2.29 16.30
C ALA A 129 -12.98 3.72 16.89
N ALA A 130 -12.67 4.77 16.14
CA ALA A 130 -12.86 6.14 16.57
C ALA A 130 -14.34 6.54 16.60
N ASN A 131 -15.10 6.14 15.56
CA ASN A 131 -16.52 6.47 15.42
C ASN A 131 -17.43 5.64 16.35
N ALA A 132 -16.94 4.55 16.94
CA ALA A 132 -17.64 3.76 17.94
C ALA A 132 -17.61 4.36 19.36
N ARG A 133 -16.95 5.52 19.57
CA ARG A 133 -16.78 6.16 20.88
C ARG A 133 -17.59 7.45 21.00
N THR A 134 -17.93 7.78 22.24
CA THR A 134 -18.52 9.07 22.63
C THR A 134 -17.65 9.71 23.72
N PRO A 135 -16.91 10.80 23.44
CA PRO A 135 -16.82 11.51 22.17
C PRO A 135 -16.01 10.76 21.11
N VAL A 136 -16.25 11.11 19.83
CA VAL A 136 -15.46 10.60 18.70
C VAL A 136 -14.03 11.13 18.80
N ALA A 137 -13.06 10.23 18.89
CA ALA A 137 -11.65 10.58 19.03
C ALA A 137 -10.76 9.51 18.42
N LEU A 138 -9.68 9.95 17.76
CA LEU A 138 -8.67 9.04 17.20
C LEU A 138 -7.92 8.33 18.33
N GLN A 139 -7.77 7.01 18.22
CA GLN A 139 -7.13 6.22 19.25
C GLN A 139 -5.60 6.17 19.09
N PRO A 140 -4.81 6.10 20.19
CA PRO A 140 -3.36 5.97 20.13
C PRO A 140 -2.87 4.77 19.30
N ALA A 141 -3.65 3.70 19.22
CA ALA A 141 -3.35 2.51 18.43
C ALA A 141 -3.12 2.81 16.94
N PHE A 142 -3.76 3.86 16.39
CA PHE A 142 -3.49 4.32 15.04
C PHE A 142 -2.02 4.71 14.85
N PHE A 143 -1.43 5.44 15.80
CA PHE A 143 -0.04 5.88 15.70
C PHE A 143 0.95 4.72 15.83
N ILE A 144 0.60 3.68 16.59
CA ILE A 144 1.38 2.43 16.65
C ILE A 144 1.35 1.74 15.29
N GLY A 145 0.17 1.59 14.68
CA GLY A 145 0.02 1.00 13.35
C GLY A 145 0.73 1.81 12.26
N LEU A 146 0.63 3.13 12.31
CA LEU A 146 1.33 4.04 11.42
C LEU A 146 2.86 3.93 11.59
N GLY A 147 3.35 3.92 12.84
CA GLY A 147 4.76 3.72 13.14
C GLY A 147 5.30 2.40 12.61
N ALA A 148 4.54 1.30 12.79
CA ALA A 148 4.89 0.00 12.24
C ALA A 148 4.95 0.00 10.70
N PHE A 149 3.98 0.64 10.04
CA PHE A 149 3.99 0.82 8.59
C PHE A 149 5.23 1.62 8.13
N LEU A 150 5.53 2.74 8.79
CA LEU A 150 6.68 3.58 8.44
C LEU A 150 8.01 2.82 8.59
N ILE A 151 8.16 2.06 9.66
CA ILE A 151 9.31 1.17 9.86
C ILE A 151 9.38 0.12 8.75
N ALA A 152 8.26 -0.51 8.39
CA ALA A 152 8.22 -1.51 7.33
C ALA A 152 8.61 -0.93 5.95
N VAL A 153 8.14 0.28 5.62
CA VAL A 153 8.52 0.99 4.40
C VAL A 153 10.00 1.39 4.43
N LEU A 154 10.51 1.84 5.58
CA LEU A 154 11.93 2.17 5.73
C LEU A 154 12.81 0.93 5.53
N VAL A 155 12.47 -0.19 6.16
CA VAL A 155 13.18 -1.47 5.98
C VAL A 155 13.09 -1.93 4.52
N TRP A 156 11.92 -1.83 3.89
CA TRP A 156 11.74 -2.11 2.47
C TRP A 156 12.67 -1.23 1.61
N GLY A 157 12.74 0.07 1.84
CA GLY A 157 13.58 1.00 1.09
C GLY A 157 15.07 0.77 1.28
N ILE A 158 15.50 0.47 2.52
CA ILE A 158 16.88 0.11 2.85
C ILE A 158 17.27 -1.19 2.15
N THR A 159 16.43 -2.23 2.23
CA THR A 159 16.72 -3.53 1.61
C THR A 159 16.70 -3.45 0.08
N PHE A 160 15.80 -2.65 -0.50
CA PHE A 160 15.78 -2.33 -1.93
C PHE A 160 17.10 -1.68 -2.35
N THR A 161 17.50 -0.60 -1.69
CA THR A 161 18.72 0.15 -2.03
C THR A 161 19.98 -0.68 -1.80
N ARG A 162 20.06 -1.44 -0.71
CA ARG A 162 21.22 -2.30 -0.40
C ARG A 162 21.44 -3.39 -1.45
N HIS A 163 20.37 -3.95 -2.03
CA HIS A 163 20.50 -4.93 -3.11
C HIS A 163 21.29 -4.34 -4.29
N PHE A 164 20.96 -3.12 -4.70
CA PHE A 164 21.62 -2.45 -5.83
C PHE A 164 23.03 -1.92 -5.53
N ARG A 165 23.43 -1.84 -4.26
CA ARG A 165 24.77 -1.38 -3.83
C ARG A 165 25.79 -2.51 -3.63
N LYS A 166 25.35 -3.76 -3.44
CA LYS A 166 26.24 -4.88 -3.02
C LYS A 166 27.05 -5.51 -4.15
N THR A 167 26.76 -5.18 -5.40
CA THR A 167 27.19 -5.96 -6.57
C THR A 167 27.76 -5.08 -7.68
N ALA A 168 28.26 -3.90 -7.32
CA ALA A 168 29.16 -3.09 -8.15
C ALA A 168 30.60 -3.27 -7.69
#